data_AF-A0A5C9EJ11-F1
#
_entry.id   AF-A0A5C9EJ11-F1
#
_cell.length_a   1.000
_cell.length_b   1.000
_cell.length_c   1.000
_cell.angle_alpha   90.00
_cell.angle_beta   90.00
_cell.angle_gamma   90.00
#
_symmetry.space_group_name_H-M   'P 1'
#
loop_
_entity.id
_entity.type
_entity.pdbx_description
1 polymer ?
#
loop_
_entity_poly.entity_id
_entity_poly.type
_entity_poly.pdbx_seq_one_letter_code
_entity_poly.pdbx_strand_id
1 'polypeptide(L)'
;MNRNKKFLIAVCAIIIIAIPTGLLSWMFLFREPPPDDEQPDLNYADLSISSHSLENDNLTFTVKNQGEKNATGIEIIVEITSLSLLLYNNSLSPLDLEINEIYQIHINLTDYHSYFIDRYIYSIIISLDPGDLIEESLETNNHITIDYSYLQGELIRPNTYAYNSTIDNLMYAVQFKDNQILIEDSLEISNGIINGYSVVNSTILNNSTPQNSQTKISFALYGKQNLTLNNIWNPSISLIVCENSSVSLNNCSIYELRSFGNNSITINNSTLQYCITSGTKESKGLLTIKNNSYLEMLMIIVSSELEIESSSINSILAQPTANFDEMEGYEITGEITYTKLNSFISIGKSDFLITNTNISSANLMGNSKATFQKCIISSLSSVFSSKAILNESKILDTLVYGITISSGSVNITNGEIEGDYLNSTELINSNVSDSNYNYIMVNGTGQLSITNYSCNIFLYDSAKLELNESNITSSTTYT
;
A
#
# COMPACT_ATOMS: atom_id res chain seq x y z
N MET A 1 -21.49 22.96 -18.61
CA MET A 1 -20.15 22.57 -18.09
C MET A 1 -19.79 21.22 -18.68
N ASN A 2 -18.65 21.12 -19.37
CA ASN A 2 -18.31 19.99 -20.27
C ASN A 2 -18.05 18.68 -19.50
N ARG A 3 -18.41 17.52 -20.07
CA ARG A 3 -18.29 16.18 -19.43
C ARG A 3 -16.85 15.90 -18.93
N ASN A 4 -15.85 16.36 -19.68
CA ASN A 4 -14.43 16.24 -19.35
C ASN A 4 -14.01 17.09 -18.12
N LYS A 5 -14.67 18.23 -17.87
CA LYS A 5 -14.40 19.04 -16.65
C LYS A 5 -15.00 18.40 -15.40
N LYS A 6 -16.11 17.65 -15.52
CA LYS A 6 -16.65 16.85 -14.40
C LYS A 6 -15.74 15.66 -14.07
N PHE A 7 -15.09 15.07 -15.08
CA PHE A 7 -14.13 13.96 -14.91
C PHE A 7 -12.84 14.41 -14.21
N LEU A 8 -12.24 15.54 -14.63
CA LEU A 8 -11.04 16.08 -13.98
C LEU A 8 -11.30 16.50 -12.52
N ILE A 9 -12.45 17.10 -12.22
CA ILE A 9 -12.84 17.44 -10.85
C ILE A 9 -13.09 16.18 -10.00
N ALA A 10 -13.65 15.11 -10.59
CA ALA A 10 -13.85 13.84 -9.88
C ALA A 10 -12.51 13.13 -9.60
N VAL A 11 -11.57 13.12 -10.54
CA VAL A 11 -10.21 12.57 -10.35
C VAL A 11 -9.45 13.39 -9.30
N CYS A 12 -9.48 14.72 -9.36
CA CYS A 12 -8.86 15.57 -8.34
C CYS A 12 -9.54 15.43 -6.96
N ALA A 13 -10.86 15.26 -6.89
CA ALA A 13 -11.57 15.09 -5.62
C ALA A 13 -11.30 13.70 -4.99
N ILE A 14 -11.14 12.65 -5.79
CA ILE A 14 -10.76 11.31 -5.30
C ILE A 14 -9.31 11.31 -4.79
N ILE A 15 -8.40 12.03 -5.45
CA ILE A 15 -7.01 12.21 -4.99
C ILE A 15 -6.95 13.01 -3.68
N ILE A 16 -7.84 14.00 -3.48
CA ILE A 16 -7.87 14.85 -2.26
C ILE A 16 -8.46 14.12 -1.04
N ILE A 17 -9.33 13.11 -1.23
CA ILE A 17 -9.98 12.40 -0.12
C ILE A 17 -9.12 11.24 0.42
N ALA A 18 -8.09 10.79 -0.31
CA ALA A 18 -7.29 9.61 0.05
C ALA A 18 -5.92 9.88 0.70
N ILE A 19 -5.43 11.13 0.78
CA ILE A 19 -4.07 11.41 1.29
C ILE A 19 -3.99 12.74 2.05
N PRO A 20 -4.01 12.76 3.40
CA PRO A 20 -3.29 13.77 4.13
C PRO A 20 -1.84 13.29 4.28
N THR A 21 -0.89 14.06 3.74
CA THR A 21 0.58 13.90 3.76
C THR A 21 1.17 13.07 2.61
N GLY A 22 1.92 13.72 1.73
CA GLY A 22 2.65 13.06 0.63
C GLY A 22 3.06 13.98 -0.54
N LEU A 23 2.57 15.22 -0.58
CA LEU A 23 2.84 16.17 -1.67
C LEU A 23 4.21 16.90 -1.59
N LEU A 24 5.15 16.45 -0.76
CA LEU A 24 6.44 17.13 -0.54
C LEU A 24 7.70 16.23 -0.66
N SER A 25 7.58 14.99 -1.13
CA SER A 25 8.70 14.03 -1.11
C SER A 25 9.54 13.98 -2.40
N TRP A 26 9.28 14.83 -3.40
CA TRP A 26 9.94 14.76 -4.71
C TRP A 26 11.30 15.50 -4.79
N MET A 27 11.88 15.91 -3.66
CA MET A 27 13.09 16.76 -3.61
C MET A 27 14.41 16.06 -3.23
N PHE A 28 14.51 14.74 -3.30
CA PHE A 28 15.77 14.01 -3.01
C PHE A 28 16.33 13.19 -4.19
N LEU A 29 16.04 13.62 -5.42
CA LEU A 29 16.73 13.11 -6.61
C LEU A 29 17.91 14.06 -6.93
N PHE A 30 19.09 13.49 -7.19
CA PHE A 30 20.36 14.12 -7.62
C PHE A 30 21.38 14.52 -6.53
N ARG A 31 22.03 13.50 -5.94
CA ARG A 31 23.49 13.52 -5.75
C ARG A 31 24.04 12.17 -6.23
N GLU A 32 24.87 12.20 -7.27
CA GLU A 32 25.74 11.07 -7.61
C GLU A 32 26.71 10.80 -6.44
N PRO A 33 27.04 9.54 -6.11
CA PRO A 33 28.15 9.27 -5.23
C PRO A 33 29.47 9.60 -5.95
N PRO A 34 30.49 10.13 -5.26
CA PRO A 34 31.80 10.32 -5.88
C PRO A 34 32.46 8.96 -6.18
N PRO A 35 33.48 8.92 -7.06
CA PRO A 35 34.15 7.68 -7.42
C PRO A 35 34.93 7.11 -6.23
N ASP A 36 35.00 5.78 -6.16
CA ASP A 36 35.84 5.03 -5.23
C ASP A 36 37.31 5.46 -5.36
N ASP A 37 37.76 6.34 -4.46
CA ASP A 37 39.18 6.53 -4.18
C ASP A 37 39.61 5.52 -3.11
N GLU A 38 40.69 4.80 -3.42
CA GLU A 38 41.36 3.78 -2.61
C GLU A 38 41.44 4.16 -1.12
N GLN A 39 40.78 3.39 -0.25
CA GLN A 39 40.89 3.55 1.20
C GLN A 39 42.19 2.89 1.68
N PRO A 40 43.06 3.60 2.44
CA PRO A 40 44.30 3.02 2.97
C PRO A 40 44.00 2.09 4.16
N ASP A 41 44.77 1.01 4.28
CA ASP A 41 44.82 0.13 5.47
C ASP A 41 44.96 0.97 6.75
N LEU A 42 43.89 1.08 7.53
CA LEU A 42 43.90 1.71 8.84
C LEU A 42 43.35 0.73 9.89
N ASN A 43 44.22 0.31 10.80
CA ASN A 43 43.89 -0.57 11.93
C ASN A 43 43.02 0.17 12.96
N TYR A 44 41.71 0.11 12.79
CA TYR A 44 40.73 0.69 13.71
C TYR A 44 40.13 -0.35 14.66
N ALA A 45 39.58 0.12 15.78
CA ALA A 45 38.61 -0.66 16.54
C ALA A 45 37.29 -0.69 15.77
N ASP A 46 36.39 -1.62 16.10
CA ASP A 46 35.06 -1.69 15.47
C ASP A 46 34.09 -2.32 16.47
N LEU A 47 33.26 -1.50 17.12
CA LEU A 47 32.32 -1.90 18.15
C LEU A 47 30.97 -2.16 17.53
N SER A 48 30.48 -3.39 17.71
CA SER A 48 29.20 -3.78 17.14
C SER A 48 28.30 -4.46 18.17
N ILE A 49 27.00 -4.26 17.99
CA ILE A 49 25.98 -5.03 18.69
C ILE A 49 25.71 -6.29 17.85
N SER A 50 26.48 -7.34 18.13
CA SER A 50 26.50 -8.58 17.34
C SER A 50 25.23 -9.42 17.45
N SER A 51 24.49 -9.30 18.55
CA SER A 51 23.21 -9.99 18.75
C SER A 51 22.40 -9.33 19.86
N HIS A 52 21.08 -9.48 19.80
CA HIS A 52 20.16 -9.11 20.88
C HIS A 52 18.99 -10.10 20.95
N SER A 53 18.39 -10.23 22.12
CA SER A 53 17.13 -10.91 22.35
C SER A 53 16.31 -10.16 23.40
N LEU A 54 14.99 -10.18 23.22
CA LEU A 54 14.04 -9.61 24.15
C LEU A 54 12.96 -10.65 24.43
N GLU A 55 13.13 -11.40 25.51
CA GLU A 55 12.24 -12.50 25.87
C GLU A 55 11.77 -12.34 27.32
N ASN A 56 10.46 -12.37 27.54
CA ASN A 56 9.85 -12.29 28.87
C ASN A 56 10.40 -11.11 29.71
N ASP A 57 10.40 -9.90 29.15
CA ASP A 57 10.93 -8.69 29.76
C ASP A 57 12.44 -8.72 30.08
N ASN A 58 13.19 -9.68 29.56
CA ASN A 58 14.65 -9.71 29.69
C ASN A 58 15.28 -9.30 28.37
N LEU A 59 15.89 -8.11 28.35
CA LEU A 59 16.73 -7.65 27.25
C LEU A 59 18.14 -8.19 27.45
N THR A 60 18.63 -8.92 26.47
CA THR A 60 20.00 -9.40 26.42
C THR A 60 20.64 -8.93 25.13
N PHE A 61 21.85 -8.37 25.18
CA PHE A 61 22.59 -8.01 23.98
C PHE A 61 24.09 -8.24 24.16
N THR A 62 24.77 -8.46 23.03
CA THR A 62 26.20 -8.77 22.99
C THR A 62 26.96 -7.69 22.25
N VAL A 63 27.83 -7.00 22.96
CA VAL A 63 28.80 -6.05 22.41
C VAL A 63 30.04 -6.83 21.99
N LYS A 64 30.58 -6.53 20.82
CA LYS A 64 31.80 -7.14 20.30
C LYS A 64 32.71 -6.08 19.71
N ASN A 65 34.00 -6.15 20.04
CA ASN A 65 35.03 -5.47 19.26
C ASN A 65 35.46 -6.38 18.10
N GLN A 66 34.96 -6.12 16.89
CA GLN A 66 35.29 -6.89 15.68
C GLN A 66 36.43 -6.27 14.86
N GLY A 67 37.03 -5.18 15.35
CA GLY A 67 38.11 -4.47 14.67
C GLY A 67 39.48 -5.10 14.89
N GLU A 68 40.51 -4.40 14.43
CA GLU A 68 41.91 -4.86 14.48
C GLU A 68 42.73 -4.20 15.60
N LYS A 69 42.07 -3.44 16.48
CA LYS A 69 42.66 -2.73 17.61
C LYS A 69 41.81 -2.90 18.86
N ASN A 70 42.46 -2.97 20.03
CA ASN A 70 41.76 -2.95 21.32
C ASN A 70 41.00 -1.62 21.49
N ALA A 71 39.80 -1.70 22.03
CA ALA A 71 38.97 -0.54 22.38
C ALA A 71 38.98 -0.36 23.90
N THR A 72 39.30 0.84 24.36
CA THR A 72 39.36 1.17 25.79
C THR A 72 38.47 2.35 26.09
N GLY A 73 37.76 2.32 27.21
CA GLY A 73 36.89 3.42 27.62
C GLY A 73 35.50 3.41 26.98
N ILE A 74 34.98 2.25 26.58
CA ILE A 74 33.70 2.10 25.88
C ILE A 74 32.56 2.45 26.83
N GLU A 75 31.88 3.57 26.54
CA GLU A 75 30.62 3.93 27.17
C GLU A 75 29.45 3.24 26.48
N ILE A 76 28.50 2.75 27.25
CA ILE A 76 27.32 2.04 26.79
C ILE A 76 26.13 2.66 27.51
N ILE A 77 25.22 3.21 26.73
CA ILE A 77 23.99 3.82 27.20
C ILE A 77 22.81 3.04 26.64
N VAL A 78 21.89 2.62 27.52
CA VAL A 78 20.61 2.03 27.13
C VAL A 78 19.49 2.87 27.71
N GLU A 79 18.60 3.38 26.85
CA GLU A 79 17.56 4.31 27.25
C GLU A 79 16.25 4.13 26.49
N ILE A 80 15.17 4.70 27.05
CA ILE A 80 13.89 4.91 26.39
C ILE A 80 13.65 6.42 26.36
N THR A 81 13.95 7.05 25.22
CA THR A 81 13.90 8.51 25.05
C THR A 81 12.53 9.10 25.30
N SER A 82 11.47 8.41 24.85
CA SER A 82 10.07 8.82 25.06
C SER A 82 9.67 8.95 26.54
N LEU A 83 10.38 8.29 27.44
CA LEU A 83 10.17 8.35 28.89
C LEU A 83 11.27 9.12 29.64
N SER A 84 12.31 9.59 28.93
CA SER A 84 13.55 10.09 29.55
C SER A 84 14.10 9.11 30.60
N LEU A 85 13.98 7.80 30.30
CA LEU A 85 14.30 6.72 31.22
C LEU A 85 15.61 6.05 30.82
N LEU A 86 16.57 6.03 31.73
CA LEU A 86 17.85 5.35 31.56
C LEU A 86 17.76 3.94 32.15
N LEU A 87 17.98 2.92 31.31
CA LEU A 87 17.92 1.50 31.69
C LEU A 87 19.29 0.95 32.08
N TYR A 88 20.35 1.45 31.45
CA TYR A 88 21.74 1.08 31.76
C TYR A 88 22.69 2.19 31.35
N ASN A 89 23.72 2.42 32.15
CA ASN A 89 24.80 3.35 31.85
C ASN A 89 26.06 2.97 32.63
N ASN A 90 27.15 2.73 31.93
CA ASN A 90 28.46 2.41 32.52
C ASN A 90 29.47 3.57 32.46
N SER A 91 29.08 4.81 32.17
CA SER A 91 30.04 5.94 32.01
C SER A 91 30.95 6.19 33.22
N LEU A 92 30.53 5.78 34.43
CA LEU A 92 31.36 5.85 35.64
C LEU A 92 32.37 4.70 35.76
N SER A 93 32.22 3.64 34.96
CA SER A 93 33.14 2.51 34.86
C SER A 93 33.11 1.95 33.42
N PRO A 94 33.71 2.67 32.45
CA PRO A 94 33.69 2.27 31.05
C PRO A 94 34.33 0.89 30.81
N LEU A 95 33.91 0.23 29.74
CA LEU A 95 34.33 -1.12 29.39
C LEU A 95 35.57 -1.09 28.49
N ASP A 96 36.49 -2.03 28.67
CA ASP A 96 37.59 -2.27 27.73
C ASP A 96 37.35 -3.62 27.03
N LEU A 97 37.56 -3.67 25.71
CA LEU A 97 37.44 -4.88 24.91
C LEU A 97 38.68 -5.11 24.05
N GLU A 98 39.32 -6.26 24.23
CA GLU A 98 40.36 -6.75 23.33
C GLU A 98 39.80 -7.10 21.94
N ILE A 99 40.69 -7.26 20.96
CA ILE A 99 40.34 -7.68 19.60
C ILE A 99 39.54 -8.99 19.64
N ASN A 100 38.36 -8.99 19.01
CA ASN A 100 37.39 -10.09 18.99
C ASN A 100 36.78 -10.48 20.34
N GLU A 101 37.01 -9.71 21.39
CA GLU A 101 36.36 -9.93 22.68
C GLU A 101 34.87 -9.57 22.60
N ILE A 102 34.07 -10.32 23.36
CA ILE A 102 32.63 -10.15 23.47
C ILE A 102 32.26 -9.86 24.92
N TYR A 103 31.26 -9.01 25.11
CA TYR A 103 30.68 -8.70 26.41
C TYR A 103 29.17 -8.69 26.34
N GLN A 104 28.53 -9.41 27.25
CA GLN A 104 27.09 -9.62 27.24
C GLN A 104 26.44 -8.86 28.39
N ILE A 105 25.40 -8.08 28.07
CA ILE A 105 24.64 -7.30 29.03
C ILE A 105 23.24 -7.88 29.11
N HIS A 106 22.73 -7.95 30.35
CA HIS A 106 21.37 -8.39 30.66
C HIS A 106 20.66 -7.29 31.46
N ILE A 107 19.50 -6.85 30.96
CA ILE A 107 18.65 -5.86 31.60
C ILE A 107 17.28 -6.50 31.83
N ASN A 108 16.85 -6.53 33.08
CA ASN A 108 15.51 -6.98 33.44
C ASN A 108 14.54 -5.78 33.41
N LEU A 109 13.69 -5.72 32.39
CA LEU A 109 12.73 -4.63 32.21
C LEU A 109 11.61 -4.66 33.28
N THR A 110 11.45 -5.78 33.99
CA THR A 110 10.52 -5.90 35.13
C THR A 110 10.80 -4.85 36.21
N ASP A 111 12.06 -4.47 36.40
CA ASP A 111 12.48 -3.48 37.40
C ASP A 111 11.98 -2.05 37.06
N TYR A 112 11.55 -1.84 35.81
CA TYR A 112 11.11 -0.56 35.26
C TYR A 112 9.60 -0.51 34.96
N HIS A 113 8.84 -1.56 35.29
CA HIS A 113 7.40 -1.65 35.02
C HIS A 113 6.58 -0.48 35.58
N SER A 114 7.01 0.15 36.68
CA SER A 114 6.34 1.32 37.27
C SER A 114 6.38 2.57 36.38
N TYR A 115 7.30 2.63 35.41
CA TYR A 115 7.44 3.71 34.45
C TYR A 115 6.69 3.45 33.15
N PHE A 116 6.24 2.22 32.92
CA PHE A 116 5.59 1.83 31.67
C PHE A 116 4.07 1.96 31.76
N ILE A 117 3.50 2.61 30.75
CA ILE A 117 2.10 2.58 30.38
C ILE A 117 1.79 1.29 29.62
N ASP A 118 0.76 0.58 30.06
CA ASP A 118 0.26 -0.66 29.43
C ASP A 118 -0.06 -0.45 27.93
N ARG A 119 0.32 -1.41 27.10
CA ARG A 119 0.10 -1.48 25.63
C ARG A 119 0.69 -0.33 24.83
N TYR A 120 1.69 0.32 25.41
CA TYR A 120 2.48 1.29 24.70
C TYR A 120 3.73 0.61 24.12
N ILE A 121 4.10 0.99 22.91
CA ILE A 121 5.34 0.54 22.27
C ILE A 121 6.42 1.57 22.60
N TYR A 122 7.47 1.12 23.26
CA TYR A 122 8.65 1.91 23.58
C TYR A 122 9.78 1.52 22.65
N SER A 123 10.50 2.50 22.13
CA SER A 123 11.76 2.25 21.44
C SER A 123 12.90 2.32 22.45
N ILE A 124 13.51 1.17 22.72
CA ILE A 124 14.75 1.06 23.50
C ILE A 124 15.91 1.34 22.56
N ILE A 125 16.74 2.30 22.94
CA ILE A 125 17.94 2.69 22.20
C ILE A 125 19.14 2.17 22.97
N ILE A 126 20.01 1.44 22.28
CA ILE A 126 21.32 1.02 22.79
C ILE A 126 22.37 1.76 21.95
N SER A 127 23.24 2.50 22.62
CA SER A 127 24.35 3.22 22.01
C SER A 127 25.66 2.78 22.65
N LEU A 128 26.63 2.40 21.83
CA LEU A 128 28.03 2.19 22.18
C LEU A 128 28.79 3.46 21.79
N ASP A 129 29.69 3.89 22.66
CA ASP A 129 30.46 5.12 22.56
C ASP A 129 29.68 6.32 21.95
N PRO A 130 28.55 6.73 22.56
CA PRO A 130 27.74 7.82 22.02
C PRO A 130 28.46 9.17 21.97
N GLY A 131 29.63 9.28 22.61
CA GLY A 131 30.51 10.43 22.55
C GLY A 131 31.45 10.46 21.34
N ASP A 132 31.52 9.37 20.56
CA ASP A 132 32.41 9.21 19.41
C ASP A 132 33.87 9.54 19.78
N LEU A 133 34.33 8.92 20.88
CA LEU A 133 35.65 9.14 21.49
C LEU A 133 36.67 8.08 21.04
N ILE A 134 36.20 6.93 20.55
CA ILE A 134 36.96 5.82 20.02
C ILE A 134 36.83 5.88 18.50
N GLU A 135 37.94 6.06 17.78
CA GLU A 135 37.91 6.07 16.32
C GLU A 135 37.65 4.65 15.78
N GLU A 136 36.50 4.45 15.14
CA GLU A 136 36.04 3.16 14.64
C GLU A 136 36.13 3.05 13.10
N SER A 137 36.19 1.82 12.57
CA SER A 137 36.11 1.58 11.12
C SER A 137 34.71 1.85 10.56
N LEU A 138 33.67 1.76 11.39
CA LEU A 138 32.28 1.92 10.98
C LEU A 138 31.40 2.50 12.11
N GLU A 139 31.09 3.79 12.06
CA GLU A 139 30.27 4.46 13.10
C GLU A 139 28.77 4.14 13.07
N THR A 140 28.31 3.22 12.21
CA THR A 140 26.87 2.96 12.01
C THR A 140 26.36 1.69 12.69
N ASN A 141 27.26 0.87 13.25
CA ASN A 141 26.95 -0.40 13.90
C ASN A 141 27.03 -0.33 15.45
N ASN A 142 27.37 0.84 15.98
CA ASN A 142 27.45 1.16 17.40
C ASN A 142 26.09 1.54 18.02
N HIS A 143 25.02 1.57 17.22
CA HIS A 143 23.68 1.92 17.66
C HIS A 143 22.61 0.96 17.13
N ILE A 144 21.64 0.59 17.98
CA ILE A 144 20.44 -0.14 17.58
C ILE A 144 19.20 0.37 18.32
N THR A 145 18.06 0.32 17.64
CA THR A 145 16.75 0.57 18.23
C THR A 145 15.94 -0.73 18.25
N ILE A 146 15.37 -1.05 19.41
CA ILE A 146 14.56 -2.25 19.64
C ILE A 146 13.18 -1.81 20.13
N ASP A 147 12.13 -2.26 19.44
CA ASP A 147 10.76 -2.00 19.89
C ASP A 147 10.36 -2.96 21.02
N TYR A 148 9.94 -2.40 22.15
CA TYR A 148 9.45 -3.10 23.33
C TYR A 148 7.97 -2.80 23.56
N SER A 149 7.15 -3.83 23.52
CA SER A 149 5.71 -3.75 23.83
C SER A 149 5.45 -4.18 25.27
N TYR A 150 5.19 -3.22 26.16
CA TYR A 150 4.85 -3.54 27.55
C TYR A 150 3.37 -3.95 27.67
N LEU A 151 3.10 -5.08 28.29
CA LEU A 151 1.75 -5.64 28.47
C LEU A 151 1.53 -6.04 29.94
N GLN A 152 0.84 -5.21 30.71
CA GLN A 152 0.48 -5.50 32.10
C GLN A 152 -0.85 -6.27 32.17
N GLY A 153 -0.80 -7.59 32.03
CA GLY A 153 -1.94 -8.49 32.28
C GLY A 153 -2.99 -8.60 31.15
N GLU A 154 -3.72 -9.72 31.16
CA GLU A 154 -4.70 -10.07 30.13
C GLU A 154 -6.01 -9.26 30.18
N LEU A 155 -6.65 -9.22 29.00
CA LEU A 155 -7.95 -8.66 28.60
C LEU A 155 -8.02 -7.15 28.42
N ILE A 156 -8.21 -6.74 27.16
CA ILE A 156 -8.91 -5.50 26.82
C ILE A 156 -10.29 -5.61 27.48
N ARG A 157 -10.55 -4.81 28.51
CA ARG A 157 -11.90 -4.69 29.07
C ARG A 157 -12.73 -3.77 28.16
N PRO A 158 -14.04 -4.03 27.99
CA PRO A 158 -14.92 -3.08 27.31
C PRO A 158 -14.78 -1.72 27.98
N ASN A 159 -14.59 -0.68 27.17
CA ASN A 159 -14.44 0.70 27.65
C ASN A 159 -15.78 1.46 27.65
N THR A 160 -16.82 0.87 27.06
CA THR A 160 -18.18 1.42 26.97
C THR A 160 -19.18 0.43 27.56
N TYR A 161 -20.01 0.90 28.49
CA TYR A 161 -21.13 0.14 29.06
C TYR A 161 -22.39 0.97 28.88
N ALA A 162 -23.38 0.42 28.19
CA ALA A 162 -24.71 1.03 28.10
C ALA A 162 -25.71 0.13 28.84
N TYR A 163 -26.41 0.72 29.80
CA TYR A 163 -27.34 0.04 30.68
C TYR A 163 -28.69 0.74 30.65
N ASN A 164 -29.75 0.03 30.27
CA ASN A 164 -31.11 0.58 30.15
C ASN A 164 -31.19 1.86 29.29
N SER A 165 -30.38 1.96 28.24
CA SER A 165 -30.31 3.15 27.38
C SER A 165 -31.01 2.94 26.04
N THR A 166 -31.60 4.00 25.53
CA THR A 166 -32.04 4.11 24.13
C THR A 166 -30.86 4.61 23.29
N ILE A 167 -30.44 3.85 22.27
CA ILE A 167 -29.26 4.18 21.47
C ILE A 167 -29.69 4.41 20.02
N ASP A 168 -29.50 5.63 19.52
CA ASP A 168 -29.88 6.00 18.15
C ASP A 168 -28.90 5.45 17.11
N ASN A 169 -27.59 5.51 17.42
CA ASN A 169 -26.52 5.00 16.57
C ASN A 169 -25.50 4.27 17.44
N LEU A 170 -25.19 3.03 17.07
CA LEU A 170 -24.22 2.21 17.77
C LEU A 170 -23.18 1.67 16.80
N MET A 171 -21.91 1.82 17.17
CA MET A 171 -20.80 1.21 16.45
C MET A 171 -20.12 0.18 17.34
N TYR A 172 -20.13 -1.07 16.91
CA TYR A 172 -19.38 -2.14 17.58
C TYR A 172 -18.05 -2.31 16.90
N ALA A 173 -16.95 -2.12 17.62
CA ALA A 173 -15.64 -2.54 17.15
C ALA A 173 -15.22 -3.74 18.00
N VAL A 174 -15.01 -4.88 17.34
CA VAL A 174 -14.71 -6.14 18.03
C VAL A 174 -13.50 -6.82 17.40
N GLN A 175 -12.70 -7.45 18.23
CA GLN A 175 -11.61 -8.34 17.84
C GLN A 175 -11.94 -9.74 18.36
N PHE A 176 -11.88 -10.75 17.50
CA PHE A 176 -12.05 -12.14 17.92
C PHE A 176 -10.84 -12.59 18.75
N LYS A 177 -11.04 -13.46 19.73
CA LYS A 177 -9.92 -14.13 20.44
C LYS A 177 -9.47 -15.41 19.73
N ASP A 178 -10.38 -16.03 19.01
CA ASP A 178 -10.12 -17.27 18.29
C ASP A 178 -9.43 -17.00 16.95
N ASN A 179 -8.67 -17.99 16.46
CA ASN A 179 -7.97 -17.89 15.17
C ASN A 179 -8.81 -18.39 13.99
N GLN A 180 -9.82 -19.22 14.22
CA GLN A 180 -10.73 -19.73 13.19
C GLN A 180 -12.15 -19.36 13.60
N ILE A 181 -12.78 -18.49 12.82
CA ILE A 181 -14.11 -17.96 13.11
C ILE A 181 -15.04 -18.33 11.95
N LEU A 182 -16.15 -18.96 12.28
CA LEU A 182 -17.21 -19.33 11.34
C LEU A 182 -18.53 -18.76 11.84
N ILE A 183 -19.13 -17.86 11.07
CA ILE A 183 -20.45 -17.29 11.36
C ILE A 183 -21.37 -17.63 10.19
N GLU A 184 -22.46 -18.34 10.48
CA GLU A 184 -23.40 -18.84 9.48
C GLU A 184 -24.83 -18.46 9.82
N ASP A 185 -25.61 -18.17 8.78
CA ASP A 185 -27.07 -17.97 8.74
C ASP A 185 -27.65 -16.79 9.54
N SER A 186 -27.05 -16.44 10.68
CA SER A 186 -27.48 -15.32 11.50
C SER A 186 -26.33 -14.73 12.30
N LEU A 187 -26.44 -13.44 12.63
CA LEU A 187 -25.49 -12.75 13.49
C LEU A 187 -26.10 -12.56 14.88
N GLU A 188 -25.58 -13.25 15.88
CA GLU A 188 -26.01 -13.17 17.27
C GLU A 188 -24.93 -12.47 18.10
N ILE A 189 -25.28 -11.33 18.72
CA ILE A 189 -24.37 -10.54 19.55
C ILE A 189 -24.94 -10.45 20.96
N SER A 190 -24.20 -10.93 21.95
CA SER A 190 -24.59 -10.83 23.36
C SER A 190 -23.37 -10.78 24.28
N ASN A 191 -23.30 -9.80 25.19
CA ASN A 191 -22.36 -9.77 26.32
C ASN A 191 -20.91 -10.18 26.00
N GLY A 192 -20.29 -9.57 24.98
CA GLY A 192 -18.90 -9.87 24.61
C GLY A 192 -18.71 -11.21 23.89
N ILE A 193 -19.80 -11.77 23.36
CA ILE A 193 -19.82 -12.98 22.55
C ILE A 193 -20.52 -12.68 21.22
N ILE A 194 -19.95 -13.18 20.12
CA ILE A 194 -20.56 -13.15 18.78
C ILE A 194 -20.67 -14.59 18.28
N ASN A 195 -21.88 -15.11 18.06
CA ASN A 195 -22.11 -16.49 17.60
C ASN A 195 -21.30 -17.56 18.38
N GLY A 196 -21.16 -17.38 19.70
CA GLY A 196 -20.37 -18.26 20.57
C GLY A 196 -18.88 -17.93 20.68
N TYR A 197 -18.34 -17.08 19.81
CA TYR A 197 -16.95 -16.64 19.87
C TYR A 197 -16.75 -15.54 20.90
N SER A 198 -15.73 -15.73 21.75
CA SER A 198 -15.31 -14.69 22.68
C SER A 198 -14.66 -13.56 21.90
N VAL A 199 -15.18 -12.35 22.08
CA VAL A 199 -14.62 -11.16 21.46
C VAL A 199 -14.07 -10.23 22.53
N VAL A 200 -12.96 -9.60 22.20
CA VAL A 200 -12.60 -8.32 22.77
C VAL A 200 -13.52 -7.29 22.13
N ASN A 201 -14.41 -6.71 22.92
CA ASN A 201 -15.37 -5.71 22.44
C ASN A 201 -15.16 -4.40 23.21
N SER A 202 -15.28 -3.27 22.50
CA SER A 202 -15.30 -1.95 23.12
C SER A 202 -16.59 -1.69 23.92
N THR A 203 -17.71 -2.34 23.61
CA THR A 203 -19.03 -1.99 24.13
C THR A 203 -19.86 -3.17 24.64
N ILE A 204 -20.25 -3.14 25.91
CA ILE A 204 -21.29 -4.04 26.47
C ILE A 204 -22.63 -3.31 26.50
N LEU A 205 -23.64 -3.89 25.84
CA LEU A 205 -25.04 -3.51 26.03
C LEU A 205 -25.70 -4.44 27.04
N ASN A 206 -26.36 -3.85 28.03
CA ASN A 206 -27.23 -4.57 28.94
C ASN A 206 -28.60 -3.88 28.98
N ASN A 207 -29.66 -4.62 28.66
CA ASN A 207 -31.03 -4.11 28.55
C ASN A 207 -31.16 -2.80 27.74
N SER A 208 -30.28 -2.60 26.77
CA SER A 208 -30.25 -1.43 25.88
C SER A 208 -30.53 -1.92 24.46
N THR A 209 -31.42 -1.25 23.73
CA THR A 209 -31.79 -1.63 22.36
C THR A 209 -31.40 -0.52 21.39
N PRO A 210 -30.61 -0.82 20.35
CA PRO A 210 -30.42 0.10 19.24
C PRO A 210 -31.77 0.32 18.56
N GLN A 211 -32.22 1.58 18.43
CA GLN A 211 -33.53 1.87 17.83
C GLN A 211 -33.50 1.96 16.31
N ASN A 212 -32.32 1.99 15.69
CA ASN A 212 -32.17 2.38 14.31
C ASN A 212 -31.38 1.37 13.46
N SER A 213 -31.77 1.27 12.19
CA SER A 213 -31.12 0.45 11.16
C SER A 213 -29.72 0.94 10.74
N GLN A 214 -29.18 1.97 11.43
CA GLN A 214 -27.87 2.57 11.18
C GLN A 214 -26.75 2.01 12.07
N THR A 215 -27.03 0.98 12.87
CA THR A 215 -26.04 0.31 13.73
C THR A 215 -24.93 -0.29 12.90
N LYS A 216 -23.69 0.22 12.99
CA LYS A 216 -22.53 -0.32 12.29
C LYS A 216 -21.81 -1.34 13.15
N ILE A 217 -21.43 -2.47 12.55
CA ILE A 217 -20.75 -3.55 13.26
C ILE A 217 -19.42 -3.79 12.54
N SER A 218 -18.33 -3.38 13.15
CA SER A 218 -16.98 -3.54 12.64
C SER A 218 -16.29 -4.72 13.32
N PHE A 219 -15.95 -5.74 12.52
CA PHE A 219 -15.08 -6.83 12.96
C PHE A 219 -13.66 -6.52 12.53
N ALA A 220 -12.71 -6.64 13.45
CA ALA A 220 -11.30 -6.50 13.17
C ALA A 220 -10.59 -7.85 13.37
N LEU A 221 -9.87 -8.29 12.34
CA LEU A 221 -9.04 -9.49 12.35
C LEU A 221 -7.59 -9.07 12.47
N TYR A 222 -6.85 -9.66 13.41
CA TYR A 222 -5.44 -9.38 13.66
C TYR A 222 -4.63 -10.68 13.72
N GLY A 223 -3.32 -10.61 13.53
CA GLY A 223 -2.44 -11.78 13.53
C GLY A 223 -2.65 -12.67 12.31
N LYS A 224 -3.16 -13.87 12.57
CA LYS A 224 -3.37 -14.96 11.59
C LYS A 224 -4.79 -15.50 11.69
N GLN A 225 -5.76 -14.61 11.85
CA GLN A 225 -7.16 -14.97 12.00
C GLN A 225 -7.79 -15.29 10.65
N ASN A 226 -8.62 -16.33 10.60
CA ASN A 226 -9.39 -16.72 9.43
C ASN A 226 -10.88 -16.60 9.76
N LEU A 227 -11.57 -15.69 9.08
CA LEU A 227 -13.01 -15.50 9.20
C LEU A 227 -13.74 -16.05 7.98
N THR A 228 -14.71 -16.92 8.20
CA THR A 228 -15.69 -17.33 7.18
C THR A 228 -17.07 -16.83 7.57
N LEU A 229 -17.69 -16.03 6.70
CA LEU A 229 -19.09 -15.64 6.80
C LEU A 229 -19.88 -16.38 5.71
N ASN A 230 -20.91 -17.11 6.12
CA ASN A 230 -21.82 -17.78 5.19
C ASN A 230 -23.25 -17.31 5.43
N ASN A 231 -23.99 -16.98 4.35
CA ASN A 231 -25.42 -16.64 4.43
C ASN A 231 -25.71 -15.48 5.41
N ILE A 232 -24.89 -14.43 5.38
CA ILE A 232 -25.07 -13.24 6.24
C ILE A 232 -25.50 -12.06 5.38
N TRP A 233 -26.73 -11.60 5.54
CA TRP A 233 -27.26 -10.40 4.87
C TRP A 233 -27.46 -9.28 5.87
N ASN A 234 -26.38 -8.58 6.17
CA ASN A 234 -26.41 -7.44 7.05
C ASN A 234 -25.52 -6.32 6.48
N PRO A 235 -26.10 -5.34 5.77
CA PRO A 235 -25.37 -4.22 5.14
C PRO A 235 -24.87 -3.21 6.17
N SER A 236 -24.89 -3.56 7.46
CA SER A 236 -24.33 -2.78 8.54
C SER A 236 -22.96 -3.30 9.00
N ILE A 237 -22.55 -4.48 8.51
CA ILE A 237 -21.26 -5.10 8.82
C ILE A 237 -20.13 -4.46 8.00
N SER A 238 -19.08 -4.05 8.71
CA SER A 238 -17.78 -3.66 8.17
C SER A 238 -16.72 -4.67 8.64
N LEU A 239 -15.83 -5.09 7.74
CA LEU A 239 -14.72 -5.99 8.09
C LEU A 239 -13.40 -5.24 7.91
N ILE A 240 -12.52 -5.36 8.89
CA ILE A 240 -11.15 -4.86 8.87
C ILE A 240 -10.24 -6.07 9.01
N VAL A 241 -9.42 -6.33 8.00
CA VAL A 241 -8.53 -7.49 7.94
C VAL A 241 -7.08 -7.00 8.01
N CYS A 242 -6.39 -7.28 9.10
CA CYS A 242 -5.03 -6.82 9.32
C CYS A 242 -4.01 -7.96 9.25
N GLU A 243 -2.75 -7.58 9.03
CA GLU A 243 -1.58 -8.45 9.14
C GLU A 243 -1.67 -9.66 8.20
N ASN A 244 -1.62 -10.89 8.71
CA ASN A 244 -1.66 -12.12 7.91
C ASN A 244 -3.03 -12.83 7.99
N SER A 245 -4.09 -12.07 8.28
CA SER A 245 -5.45 -12.60 8.43
C SER A 245 -6.11 -12.84 7.07
N SER A 246 -7.09 -13.75 7.04
CA SER A 246 -7.88 -14.07 5.85
C SER A 246 -9.38 -13.97 6.11
N VAL A 247 -10.13 -13.71 5.04
CA VAL A 247 -11.59 -13.64 5.08
C VAL A 247 -12.21 -14.30 3.86
N SER A 248 -13.27 -15.07 4.09
CA SER A 248 -14.10 -15.69 3.05
C SER A 248 -15.55 -15.29 3.26
N LEU A 249 -16.15 -14.67 2.25
CA LEU A 249 -17.57 -14.28 2.22
C LEU A 249 -18.30 -15.16 1.22
N ASN A 250 -19.25 -15.97 1.67
CA ASN A 250 -20.06 -16.81 0.81
C ASN A 250 -21.53 -16.47 0.98
N ASN A 251 -22.17 -16.05 -0.11
CA ASN A 251 -23.60 -15.71 -0.10
C ASN A 251 -23.95 -14.62 0.94
N CYS A 252 -23.12 -13.58 1.01
CA CYS A 252 -23.24 -12.51 1.99
C CYS A 252 -23.68 -11.18 1.35
N SER A 253 -24.24 -10.29 2.16
CA SER A 253 -24.38 -8.87 1.85
C SER A 253 -23.90 -8.05 3.03
N ILE A 254 -22.79 -7.33 2.87
CA ILE A 254 -22.18 -6.49 3.90
C ILE A 254 -21.85 -5.10 3.35
N TYR A 255 -21.50 -4.16 4.23
CA TYR A 255 -21.18 -2.79 3.82
C TYR A 255 -19.80 -2.69 3.18
N GLU A 256 -18.75 -2.99 3.95
CA GLU A 256 -17.37 -2.81 3.52
C GLU A 256 -16.44 -3.90 4.03
N LEU A 257 -15.38 -4.12 3.28
CA LEU A 257 -14.21 -4.89 3.66
C LEU A 257 -12.98 -4.03 3.40
N ARG A 258 -12.19 -3.79 4.44
CA ARG A 258 -10.90 -3.10 4.36
C ARG A 258 -9.80 -4.04 4.78
N SER A 259 -8.69 -4.04 4.04
CA SER A 259 -7.54 -4.87 4.36
C SER A 259 -6.26 -4.05 4.46
N PHE A 260 -5.41 -4.44 5.40
CA PHE A 260 -4.15 -3.81 5.77
C PHE A 260 -3.09 -4.90 6.00
N GLY A 261 -2.23 -5.15 5.01
CA GLY A 261 -1.15 -6.12 5.11
C GLY A 261 -1.24 -7.30 4.14
N ASN A 262 -0.75 -8.46 4.58
CA ASN A 262 -0.68 -9.70 3.81
C ASN A 262 -1.99 -10.50 3.94
N ASN A 263 -3.02 -10.08 3.22
CA ASN A 263 -4.35 -10.66 3.40
C ASN A 263 -4.77 -11.54 2.24
N SER A 264 -5.52 -12.59 2.55
CA SER A 264 -6.24 -13.39 1.56
C SER A 264 -7.74 -13.15 1.70
N ILE A 265 -8.36 -12.64 0.64
CA ILE A 265 -9.77 -12.23 0.62
C ILE A 265 -10.47 -13.00 -0.48
N THR A 266 -11.50 -13.75 -0.11
CA THR A 266 -12.39 -14.44 -1.04
C THR A 266 -13.81 -13.90 -0.91
N ILE A 267 -14.38 -13.45 -2.03
CA ILE A 267 -15.76 -12.94 -2.12
C ILE A 267 -16.49 -13.79 -3.15
N ASN A 268 -17.49 -14.54 -2.69
CA ASN A 268 -18.18 -15.52 -3.49
C ASN A 268 -19.70 -15.32 -3.38
N ASN A 269 -20.37 -15.10 -4.51
CA ASN A 269 -21.80 -14.81 -4.57
C ASN A 269 -22.25 -13.76 -3.53
N SER A 270 -21.45 -12.70 -3.36
CA SER A 270 -21.63 -11.75 -2.27
C SER A 270 -21.72 -10.31 -2.77
N THR A 271 -22.44 -9.48 -2.03
CA THR A 271 -22.66 -8.06 -2.35
C THR A 271 -21.96 -7.18 -1.32
N LEU A 272 -21.08 -6.30 -1.78
CA LEU A 272 -20.38 -5.32 -0.96
C LEU A 272 -20.50 -3.93 -1.58
N GLN A 273 -20.52 -2.89 -0.74
CA GLN A 273 -20.36 -1.52 -1.23
C GLN A 273 -18.88 -1.20 -1.48
N TYR A 274 -18.00 -1.53 -0.54
CA TYR A 274 -16.58 -1.21 -0.65
C TYR A 274 -15.69 -2.41 -0.35
N CYS A 275 -14.70 -2.65 -1.20
CA CYS A 275 -13.55 -3.49 -0.91
C CYS A 275 -12.29 -2.67 -1.12
N ILE A 276 -11.50 -2.43 -0.07
CA ILE A 276 -10.32 -1.56 -0.10
C ILE A 276 -9.13 -2.34 0.43
N THR A 277 -8.06 -2.47 -0.36
CA THR A 277 -6.81 -3.08 0.09
C THR A 277 -5.71 -2.04 0.18
N SER A 278 -4.93 -2.09 1.25
CA SER A 278 -3.81 -1.19 1.52
C SER A 278 -2.75 -1.90 2.36
N GLY A 279 -1.55 -1.32 2.45
CA GLY A 279 -0.45 -1.94 3.18
C GLY A 279 0.88 -1.21 2.99
N THR A 280 1.94 -1.84 3.50
CA THR A 280 3.34 -1.41 3.33
C THR A 280 3.94 -1.96 2.04
N LYS A 281 5.19 -1.58 1.72
CA LYS A 281 5.97 -2.12 0.57
C LYS A 281 6.02 -3.64 0.53
N GLU A 282 6.10 -4.26 1.70
CA GLU A 282 6.26 -5.70 1.85
C GLU A 282 4.91 -6.45 1.84
N SER A 283 3.81 -5.71 1.89
CA SER A 283 2.48 -6.27 1.96
C SER A 283 2.06 -6.84 0.59
N LYS A 284 1.45 -8.03 0.61
CA LYS A 284 0.93 -8.73 -0.58
C LYS A 284 -0.50 -9.21 -0.34
N GLY A 285 -1.43 -8.72 -1.16
CA GLY A 285 -2.82 -9.17 -1.14
C GLY A 285 -3.08 -10.30 -2.13
N LEU A 286 -3.92 -11.26 -1.75
CA LEU A 286 -4.60 -12.16 -2.68
C LEU A 286 -6.10 -11.86 -2.64
N LEU A 287 -6.69 -11.52 -3.78
CA LEU A 287 -8.10 -11.17 -3.88
C LEU A 287 -8.81 -11.99 -4.94
N THR A 288 -9.78 -12.81 -4.52
CA THR A 288 -10.61 -13.62 -5.41
C THR A 288 -12.06 -13.19 -5.30
N ILE A 289 -12.70 -12.79 -6.42
CA ILE A 289 -14.10 -12.36 -6.48
C ILE A 289 -14.85 -13.19 -7.54
N LYS A 290 -15.81 -14.02 -7.13
CA LYS A 290 -16.45 -15.01 -8.00
C LYS A 290 -17.97 -15.08 -7.87
N ASN A 291 -18.58 -15.75 -8.85
CA ASN A 291 -19.94 -16.29 -8.82
C ASN A 291 -21.05 -15.26 -8.55
N ASN A 292 -21.28 -14.31 -9.46
CA ASN A 292 -22.31 -13.27 -9.36
C ASN A 292 -22.12 -12.33 -8.16
N SER A 293 -20.88 -12.12 -7.72
CA SER A 293 -20.60 -11.11 -6.70
C SER A 293 -20.84 -9.70 -7.27
N TYR A 294 -21.30 -8.78 -6.42
CA TYR A 294 -21.47 -7.37 -6.75
C TYR A 294 -20.64 -6.48 -5.84
N LEU A 295 -19.80 -5.62 -6.43
CA LEU A 295 -19.10 -4.58 -5.70
C LEU A 295 -19.41 -3.21 -6.29
N GLU A 296 -19.76 -2.24 -5.45
CA GLU A 296 -19.88 -0.84 -5.88
C GLU A 296 -18.48 -0.25 -6.16
N MET A 297 -17.49 -0.54 -5.32
CA MET A 297 -16.12 -0.11 -5.54
C MET A 297 -15.11 -1.15 -5.02
N LEU A 298 -14.12 -1.43 -5.85
CA LEU A 298 -12.89 -2.14 -5.51
C LEU A 298 -11.70 -1.19 -5.66
N MET A 299 -10.96 -0.97 -4.58
CA MET A 299 -9.78 -0.12 -4.55
C MET A 299 -8.58 -0.93 -4.07
N ILE A 300 -7.52 -0.97 -4.87
CA ILE A 300 -6.31 -1.76 -4.61
C ILE A 300 -5.12 -0.81 -4.57
N ILE A 301 -4.56 -0.64 -3.38
CA ILE A 301 -3.45 0.30 -3.12
C ILE A 301 -2.14 -0.43 -2.78
N VAL A 302 -2.21 -1.73 -2.55
CA VAL A 302 -1.08 -2.58 -2.17
C VAL A 302 -0.78 -3.59 -3.28
N SER A 303 0.47 -4.04 -3.38
CA SER A 303 0.85 -5.15 -4.26
C SER A 303 -0.10 -6.33 -4.07
N SER A 304 -0.74 -6.77 -5.16
CA SER A 304 -1.82 -7.74 -5.07
C SER A 304 -1.92 -8.60 -6.33
N GLU A 305 -2.32 -9.85 -6.14
CA GLU A 305 -2.80 -10.73 -7.21
C GLU A 305 -4.32 -10.81 -7.17
N LEU A 306 -4.97 -10.61 -8.31
CA LEU A 306 -6.42 -10.57 -8.44
C LEU A 306 -6.95 -11.63 -9.38
N GLU A 307 -8.04 -12.27 -8.97
CA GLU A 307 -8.84 -13.15 -9.81
C GLU A 307 -10.33 -12.75 -9.70
N ILE A 308 -10.90 -12.23 -10.78
CA ILE A 308 -12.31 -11.79 -10.82
C ILE A 308 -13.03 -12.55 -11.92
N GLU A 309 -14.07 -13.29 -11.55
CA GLU A 309 -14.80 -14.13 -12.50
C GLU A 309 -16.32 -13.98 -12.35
N SER A 310 -17.02 -13.90 -13.48
CA SER A 310 -18.48 -14.01 -13.56
C SER A 310 -19.21 -13.10 -12.56
N SER A 311 -18.77 -11.84 -12.45
CA SER A 311 -19.23 -10.90 -11.42
C SER A 311 -19.59 -9.53 -12.01
N SER A 312 -20.12 -8.62 -11.21
CA SER A 312 -20.42 -7.24 -11.61
C SER A 312 -19.75 -6.26 -10.66
N ILE A 313 -18.84 -5.43 -11.17
CA ILE A 313 -18.13 -4.44 -10.36
C ILE A 313 -18.35 -3.06 -10.97
N ASN A 314 -18.90 -2.13 -10.21
CA ASN A 314 -19.17 -0.80 -10.75
C ASN A 314 -17.86 -0.03 -10.98
N SER A 315 -16.95 0.03 -10.01
CA SER A 315 -15.65 0.69 -10.19
C SER A 315 -14.47 -0.12 -9.65
N ILE A 316 -13.41 -0.26 -10.45
CA ILE A 316 -12.10 -0.76 -10.02
C ILE A 316 -11.10 0.40 -10.13
N LEU A 317 -10.35 0.63 -9.05
CA LEU A 317 -9.16 1.46 -9.03
C LEU A 317 -7.98 0.62 -8.55
N ALA A 318 -7.01 0.38 -9.43
CA ALA A 318 -5.74 -0.25 -9.11
C ALA A 318 -4.63 0.80 -9.18
N GLN A 319 -4.05 1.15 -8.04
CA GLN A 319 -3.00 2.16 -7.93
C GLN A 319 -2.04 1.75 -6.82
N PRO A 320 -0.90 1.10 -7.13
CA PRO A 320 0.09 0.79 -6.11
C PRO A 320 0.60 2.09 -5.46
N THR A 321 0.96 2.02 -4.18
CA THR A 321 1.52 3.16 -3.44
C THR A 321 2.79 3.69 -4.12
N ALA A 322 2.92 5.01 -4.20
CA ALA A 322 3.85 5.73 -5.08
C ALA A 322 5.36 5.67 -4.73
N ASN A 323 5.80 4.74 -3.86
CA ASN A 323 7.18 4.71 -3.32
C ASN A 323 7.92 3.39 -3.62
N PHE A 324 7.54 2.63 -4.64
CA PHE A 324 8.06 1.28 -4.90
C PHE A 324 8.91 1.19 -6.17
N ASP A 325 9.62 2.26 -6.50
CA ASP A 325 10.45 2.34 -7.71
C ASP A 325 11.51 1.23 -7.81
N GLU A 326 11.98 0.71 -6.67
CA GLU A 326 12.97 -0.37 -6.57
C GLU A 326 12.46 -1.79 -6.86
N MET A 327 11.14 -2.01 -6.94
CA MET A 327 10.62 -3.36 -7.23
C MET A 327 10.65 -3.64 -8.74
N GLU A 328 11.35 -4.70 -9.14
CA GLU A 328 11.29 -5.22 -10.50
C GLU A 328 9.90 -5.84 -10.78
N GLY A 329 9.31 -5.50 -11.93
CA GLY A 329 8.04 -6.08 -12.40
C GLY A 329 6.79 -5.27 -12.05
N TYR A 330 5.65 -5.94 -12.13
CA TYR A 330 4.32 -5.38 -11.83
C TYR A 330 3.91 -5.70 -10.40
N GLU A 331 3.33 -4.73 -9.70
CA GLU A 331 2.95 -4.86 -8.29
C GLU A 331 1.52 -5.32 -8.12
N ILE A 332 0.63 -4.86 -9.01
CA ILE A 332 -0.75 -5.33 -9.07
C ILE A 332 -0.91 -6.15 -10.34
N THR A 333 -1.21 -7.43 -10.21
CA THR A 333 -1.50 -8.32 -11.33
C THR A 333 -2.90 -8.90 -11.21
N GLY A 334 -3.52 -9.26 -12.32
CA GLY A 334 -4.74 -10.04 -12.21
C GLY A 334 -5.47 -10.41 -13.49
N GLU A 335 -6.40 -11.33 -13.33
CA GLU A 335 -7.28 -11.82 -14.38
C GLU A 335 -8.73 -11.40 -14.09
N ILE A 336 -9.40 -10.83 -15.09
CA ILE A 336 -10.81 -10.43 -15.02
C ILE A 336 -11.58 -11.06 -16.17
N THR A 337 -12.49 -11.97 -15.88
CA THR A 337 -13.13 -12.81 -16.89
C THR A 337 -14.66 -12.84 -16.72
N TYR A 338 -15.40 -12.80 -17.83
CA TYR A 338 -16.88 -12.80 -17.85
C TYR A 338 -17.55 -11.80 -16.92
N THR A 339 -16.93 -10.63 -16.75
CA THR A 339 -17.34 -9.64 -15.76
C THR A 339 -18.04 -8.46 -16.44
N LYS A 340 -18.91 -7.75 -15.70
CA LYS A 340 -19.42 -6.44 -16.11
C LYS A 340 -18.72 -5.35 -15.31
N LEU A 341 -18.07 -4.42 -16.00
CA LEU A 341 -17.38 -3.28 -15.42
C LEU A 341 -17.99 -1.97 -15.91
N ASN A 342 -18.28 -1.04 -15.02
CA ASN A 342 -18.63 0.32 -15.44
C ASN A 342 -17.38 1.19 -15.56
N SER A 343 -16.49 1.18 -14.57
CA SER A 343 -15.22 1.90 -14.60
C SER A 343 -14.05 0.99 -14.22
N PHE A 344 -13.02 0.98 -15.06
CA PHE A 344 -11.73 0.35 -14.77
C PHE A 344 -10.63 1.40 -14.86
N ILE A 345 -9.90 1.63 -13.77
CA ILE A 345 -8.79 2.57 -13.71
C ILE A 345 -7.57 1.83 -13.17
N SER A 346 -6.48 1.87 -13.91
CA SER A 346 -5.21 1.25 -13.55
C SER A 346 -4.09 2.29 -13.76
N ILE A 347 -3.34 2.53 -12.68
CA ILE A 347 -2.31 3.57 -12.60
C ILE A 347 -1.04 2.96 -12.03
N GLY A 348 0.13 3.24 -12.63
CA GLY A 348 1.42 2.79 -12.10
C GLY A 348 1.75 1.35 -12.49
N LYS A 349 2.56 0.63 -11.71
CA LYS A 349 3.07 -0.71 -12.05
C LYS A 349 1.98 -1.79 -11.89
N SER A 350 1.17 -2.01 -12.94
CA SER A 350 0.16 -3.08 -12.94
C SER A 350 0.06 -3.83 -14.27
N ASP A 351 -0.35 -5.10 -14.26
CA ASP A 351 -0.60 -5.93 -15.45
C ASP A 351 -1.87 -6.75 -15.32
N PHE A 352 -2.84 -6.51 -16.22
CA PHE A 352 -4.13 -7.17 -16.21
C PHE A 352 -4.40 -7.94 -17.49
N LEU A 353 -4.95 -9.14 -17.37
CA LEU A 353 -5.60 -9.87 -18.45
C LEU A 353 -7.11 -9.81 -18.27
N ILE A 354 -7.80 -9.12 -19.18
CA ILE A 354 -9.25 -8.92 -19.11
C ILE A 354 -9.89 -9.61 -20.30
N THR A 355 -10.72 -10.64 -20.05
CA THR A 355 -11.30 -11.47 -21.09
C THR A 355 -12.83 -11.51 -21.05
N ASN A 356 -13.46 -11.55 -22.23
CA ASN A 356 -14.92 -11.72 -22.39
C ASN A 356 -15.76 -10.79 -21.50
N THR A 357 -15.29 -9.55 -21.31
CA THR A 357 -15.80 -8.62 -20.31
C THR A 357 -16.38 -7.38 -20.98
N ASN A 358 -17.50 -6.89 -20.46
CA ASN A 358 -18.13 -5.66 -20.94
C ASN A 358 -17.69 -4.50 -20.04
N ILE A 359 -17.08 -3.46 -20.62
CA ILE A 359 -16.51 -2.33 -19.90
C ILE A 359 -17.13 -1.03 -20.41
N SER A 360 -17.68 -0.21 -19.52
CA SER A 360 -18.20 1.10 -19.96
C SER A 360 -17.07 2.09 -20.19
N SER A 361 -16.15 2.21 -19.22
CA SER A 361 -14.93 3.04 -19.35
C SER A 361 -13.70 2.31 -18.81
N ALA A 362 -12.60 2.35 -19.56
CA ALA A 362 -11.29 1.89 -19.13
C ALA A 362 -10.26 3.01 -19.24
N ASN A 363 -9.42 3.19 -18.24
CA ASN A 363 -8.34 4.18 -18.21
C ASN A 363 -7.05 3.54 -17.69
N LEU A 364 -5.99 3.59 -18.49
CA LEU A 364 -4.65 3.15 -18.13
C LEU A 364 -3.71 4.36 -18.11
N MET A 365 -2.88 4.45 -17.07
CA MET A 365 -1.92 5.54 -16.89
C MET A 365 -0.63 5.04 -16.24
N GLY A 366 0.50 5.67 -16.52
CA GLY A 366 1.78 5.25 -15.95
C GLY A 366 2.24 3.90 -16.51
N ASN A 367 3.09 3.17 -15.78
CA ASN A 367 3.60 1.85 -16.19
C ASN A 367 2.56 0.71 -16.10
N SER A 368 1.30 1.00 -16.42
CA SER A 368 0.19 0.05 -16.38
C SER A 368 0.03 -0.63 -17.72
N LYS A 369 -0.20 -1.95 -17.68
CA LYS A 369 -0.47 -2.78 -18.84
C LYS A 369 -1.81 -3.48 -18.66
N ALA A 370 -2.61 -3.51 -19.73
CA ALA A 370 -3.80 -4.34 -19.75
C ALA A 370 -4.01 -4.96 -21.13
N THR A 371 -4.21 -6.27 -21.16
CA THR A 371 -4.61 -7.02 -22.35
C THR A 371 -6.12 -7.25 -22.30
N PHE A 372 -6.84 -6.66 -23.24
CA PHE A 372 -8.28 -6.85 -23.43
C PHE A 372 -8.50 -7.87 -24.53
N GLN A 373 -9.03 -9.04 -24.18
CA GLN A 373 -9.29 -10.13 -25.12
C GLN A 373 -10.80 -10.39 -25.23
N LYS A 374 -11.35 -10.26 -26.45
CA LYS A 374 -12.79 -10.48 -26.70
C LYS A 374 -13.69 -9.59 -25.82
N CYS A 375 -13.24 -8.37 -25.55
CA CYS A 375 -13.97 -7.41 -24.73
C CYS A 375 -14.82 -6.47 -25.58
N ILE A 376 -15.92 -5.97 -25.01
CA ILE A 376 -16.68 -4.86 -25.56
C ILE A 376 -16.49 -3.68 -24.61
N ILE A 377 -15.86 -2.62 -25.10
CA ILE A 377 -15.50 -1.44 -24.31
C ILE A 377 -16.19 -0.22 -24.93
N SER A 378 -16.88 0.60 -24.14
CA SER A 378 -17.51 1.80 -24.70
C SER A 378 -16.44 2.86 -24.99
N SER A 379 -15.66 3.25 -23.98
CA SER A 379 -14.51 4.14 -24.16
C SER A 379 -13.24 3.63 -23.46
N LEU A 380 -12.09 3.76 -24.12
CA LEU A 380 -10.78 3.41 -23.57
C LEU A 380 -9.83 4.60 -23.67
N SER A 381 -9.07 4.87 -22.61
CA SER A 381 -7.94 5.80 -22.61
C SER A 381 -6.66 5.07 -22.15
N SER A 382 -5.59 5.13 -22.93
CA SER A 382 -4.25 4.62 -22.57
C SER A 382 -3.21 5.73 -22.77
N VAL A 383 -2.59 6.21 -21.70
CA VAL A 383 -1.72 7.40 -21.72
C VAL A 383 -0.53 7.25 -20.77
N PHE A 384 0.49 8.12 -20.88
CA PHE A 384 1.60 8.21 -19.93
C PHE A 384 2.35 6.89 -19.71
N SER A 385 3.03 6.36 -20.73
CA SER A 385 3.77 5.08 -20.69
C SER A 385 2.93 3.81 -20.52
N SER A 386 1.60 3.91 -20.42
CA SER A 386 0.75 2.72 -20.30
C SER A 386 0.69 1.93 -21.60
N LYS A 387 0.35 0.64 -21.49
CA LYS A 387 0.16 -0.25 -22.64
C LYS A 387 -1.20 -0.95 -22.60
N ALA A 388 -2.07 -0.60 -23.54
CA ALA A 388 -3.28 -1.36 -23.84
C ALA A 388 -3.02 -2.32 -25.00
N ILE A 389 -3.40 -3.59 -24.88
CA ILE A 389 -3.40 -4.55 -25.99
C ILE A 389 -4.85 -4.96 -26.23
N LEU A 390 -5.41 -4.57 -27.37
CA LEU A 390 -6.76 -4.95 -27.78
C LEU A 390 -6.68 -6.13 -28.74
N ASN A 391 -7.15 -7.30 -28.31
CA ASN A 391 -7.18 -8.51 -29.11
C ASN A 391 -8.63 -9.00 -29.30
N GLU A 392 -9.08 -9.12 -30.54
CA GLU A 392 -10.46 -9.51 -30.89
C GLU A 392 -11.52 -8.70 -30.12
N SER A 393 -11.20 -7.45 -29.78
CA SER A 393 -12.03 -6.58 -28.93
C SER A 393 -12.71 -5.49 -29.75
N LYS A 394 -13.75 -4.88 -29.18
CA LYS A 394 -14.52 -3.82 -29.81
C LYS A 394 -14.56 -2.56 -28.94
N ILE A 395 -14.18 -1.42 -29.51
CA ILE A 395 -14.41 -0.08 -28.92
C ILE A 395 -15.65 0.55 -29.58
N LEU A 396 -16.68 0.86 -28.80
CA LEU A 396 -17.96 1.36 -29.33
C LEU A 396 -17.96 2.87 -29.61
N ASP A 397 -17.33 3.65 -28.74
CA ASP A 397 -17.26 5.10 -28.84
C ASP A 397 -15.84 5.52 -29.24
N THR A 398 -15.05 6.04 -28.30
CA THR A 398 -13.73 6.63 -28.57
C THR A 398 -12.61 5.82 -27.90
N LEU A 399 -11.56 5.55 -28.67
CA LEU A 399 -10.25 5.16 -28.19
C LEU A 399 -9.34 6.38 -28.10
N VAL A 400 -8.94 6.78 -26.89
CA VAL A 400 -7.90 7.78 -26.65
C VAL A 400 -6.59 7.07 -26.38
N TYR A 401 -5.54 7.43 -27.10
CA TYR A 401 -4.23 6.84 -26.88
C TYR A 401 -3.11 7.88 -26.98
N GLY A 402 -1.97 7.56 -26.38
CA GLY A 402 -0.74 8.33 -26.49
C GLY A 402 0.40 7.59 -27.19
N ILE A 403 1.47 8.33 -27.49
CA ILE A 403 2.74 7.78 -27.97
C ILE A 403 3.88 8.29 -27.10
N THR A 404 4.97 7.54 -27.08
CA THR A 404 6.21 7.87 -26.41
C THR A 404 7.36 7.95 -27.41
N ILE A 405 8.17 9.00 -27.31
CA ILE A 405 9.33 9.27 -28.15
C ILE A 405 10.56 9.39 -27.25
N SER A 406 11.33 8.32 -27.16
CA SER A 406 12.51 8.22 -26.27
C SER A 406 13.84 8.57 -26.94
N SER A 407 13.89 8.48 -28.27
CA SER A 407 15.06 8.78 -29.09
C SER A 407 14.63 9.07 -30.53
N GLY A 408 15.53 9.65 -31.32
CA GLY A 408 15.25 10.00 -32.72
C GLY A 408 14.34 11.21 -32.87
N SER A 409 13.78 11.37 -34.07
CA SER A 409 12.92 12.51 -34.43
C SER A 409 11.60 12.01 -35.00
N VAL A 410 10.49 12.56 -34.49
CA VAL A 410 9.14 12.27 -34.94
C VAL A 410 8.48 13.56 -35.43
N ASN A 411 7.86 13.50 -36.60
CA ASN A 411 7.11 14.60 -37.19
C ASN A 411 5.62 14.27 -37.16
N ILE A 412 4.80 15.23 -36.72
CA ILE A 412 3.34 15.14 -36.74
C ILE A 412 2.80 16.24 -37.63
N THR A 413 2.21 15.88 -38.77
CA THR A 413 1.64 16.85 -39.72
C THR A 413 0.18 16.53 -39.97
N ASN A 414 -0.73 17.44 -39.62
CA ASN A 414 -2.18 17.22 -39.73
C ASN A 414 -2.68 15.94 -39.01
N GLY A 415 -1.97 15.48 -37.98
CA GLY A 415 -2.28 14.25 -37.24
C GLY A 415 -1.64 12.96 -37.80
N GLU A 416 -0.94 13.02 -38.94
CA GLU A 416 -0.13 11.91 -39.44
C GLU A 416 1.24 11.90 -38.75
N ILE A 417 1.69 10.73 -38.29
CA ILE A 417 2.91 10.56 -37.49
C ILE A 417 3.97 9.84 -38.33
N GLU A 418 5.14 10.47 -38.50
CA GLU A 418 6.31 9.91 -39.16
C GLU A 418 7.49 9.82 -38.18
N GLY A 419 8.20 8.70 -38.16
CA GLY A 419 9.37 8.45 -37.30
C GLY A 419 9.17 7.29 -36.33
N ASP A 420 10.17 7.04 -35.48
CA ASP A 420 10.16 5.96 -34.50
C ASP A 420 9.47 6.40 -33.21
N TYR A 421 8.37 5.72 -32.86
CA TYR A 421 7.62 5.98 -31.62
C TYR A 421 7.06 4.67 -31.04
N LEU A 422 6.77 4.69 -29.74
CA LEU A 422 6.06 3.62 -29.05
C LEU A 422 4.60 4.02 -28.86
N ASN A 423 3.68 3.20 -29.34
CA ASN A 423 2.26 3.41 -29.12
C ASN A 423 1.83 2.83 -27.77
N SER A 424 1.07 3.60 -27.00
CA SER A 424 0.43 3.12 -25.76
C SER A 424 -0.70 2.12 -26.02
N THR A 425 -1.08 1.89 -27.28
CA THR A 425 -2.11 0.92 -27.67
C THR A 425 -1.68 0.05 -28.85
N GLU A 426 -1.94 -1.25 -28.75
CA GLU A 426 -1.72 -2.25 -29.78
C GLU A 426 -3.08 -2.87 -30.19
N LEU A 427 -3.35 -2.96 -31.50
CA LEU A 427 -4.61 -3.50 -32.05
C LEU A 427 -4.36 -4.81 -32.80
N ILE A 428 -4.98 -5.89 -32.35
CA ILE A 428 -4.93 -7.23 -32.94
C ILE A 428 -6.36 -7.65 -33.26
N ASN A 429 -6.72 -7.73 -34.55
CA ASN A 429 -8.06 -8.13 -35.01
C ASN A 429 -9.22 -7.41 -34.30
N SER A 430 -9.01 -6.16 -33.89
CA SER A 430 -9.95 -5.38 -33.08
C SER A 430 -10.67 -4.32 -33.91
N ASN A 431 -11.88 -3.98 -33.51
CA ASN A 431 -12.71 -2.98 -34.19
C ASN A 431 -12.85 -1.73 -33.31
N VAL A 432 -12.42 -0.58 -33.82
CA VAL A 432 -12.46 0.70 -33.12
C VAL A 432 -13.31 1.68 -33.92
N SER A 433 -14.35 2.22 -33.29
CA SER A 433 -15.31 3.10 -33.98
C SER A 433 -14.75 4.50 -34.23
N ASP A 434 -14.07 5.07 -33.24
CA ASP A 434 -13.37 6.35 -33.34
C ASP A 434 -12.05 6.29 -32.56
N SER A 435 -10.99 6.90 -33.10
CA SER A 435 -9.65 6.89 -32.53
C SER A 435 -9.10 8.30 -32.49
N ASN A 436 -8.72 8.73 -31.28
CA ASN A 436 -8.20 10.06 -31.04
C ASN A 436 -6.86 9.98 -30.30
N TYR A 437 -5.80 10.29 -31.02
CA TYR A 437 -4.48 10.45 -30.44
C TYR A 437 -4.38 11.85 -29.78
N ASN A 438 -4.07 11.94 -28.50
CA ASN A 438 -4.15 13.24 -27.77
C ASN A 438 -3.03 13.51 -26.78
N TYR A 439 -2.17 12.52 -26.50
CA TYR A 439 -1.16 12.61 -25.45
C TYR A 439 0.20 12.19 -25.99
N ILE A 440 1.16 13.09 -25.97
CA ILE A 440 2.51 12.84 -26.47
C ILE A 440 3.49 12.96 -25.32
N MET A 441 4.27 11.91 -25.09
CA MET A 441 5.39 11.96 -24.17
C MET A 441 6.70 11.95 -24.96
N VAL A 442 7.55 12.96 -24.72
CA VAL A 442 8.91 13.01 -25.28
C VAL A 442 9.89 13.01 -24.11
N ASN A 443 10.80 12.05 -24.09
CA ASN A 443 11.78 11.89 -23.02
C ASN A 443 13.18 11.57 -23.58
N GLY A 444 14.19 11.55 -22.71
CA GLY A 444 15.57 11.27 -23.10
C GLY A 444 16.10 12.23 -24.17
N THR A 445 16.42 11.68 -25.35
CA THR A 445 16.96 12.44 -26.51
C THR A 445 15.95 12.59 -27.65
N GLY A 446 14.70 12.23 -27.40
CA GLY A 446 13.62 12.32 -28.38
C GLY A 446 13.38 13.74 -28.88
N GLN A 447 12.97 13.86 -30.14
CA GLN A 447 12.64 15.12 -30.78
C GLN A 447 11.27 15.02 -31.46
N LEU A 448 10.43 16.03 -31.27
CA LEU A 448 9.09 16.09 -31.82
C LEU A 448 8.90 17.40 -32.61
N SER A 449 8.46 17.32 -33.86
CA SER A 449 7.99 18.46 -34.64
C SER A 449 6.49 18.33 -34.90
N ILE A 450 5.71 19.38 -34.63
CA ILE A 450 4.25 19.37 -34.83
C ILE A 450 3.83 20.50 -35.76
N THR A 451 3.09 20.14 -36.81
CA THR A 451 2.50 21.04 -37.80
C THR A 451 0.98 20.84 -37.91
N ASN A 452 0.20 21.90 -37.69
CA ASN A 452 -1.26 21.94 -37.80
C ASN A 452 -1.98 20.78 -37.07
N TYR A 453 -1.63 20.54 -35.80
CA TYR A 453 -2.27 19.53 -34.97
C TYR A 453 -2.37 19.98 -33.51
N SER A 454 -3.43 19.57 -32.80
CA SER A 454 -3.64 19.91 -31.39
C SER A 454 -3.59 18.67 -30.52
N CYS A 455 -2.73 18.67 -29.52
CA CYS A 455 -2.51 17.57 -28.57
C CYS A 455 -1.98 18.10 -27.23
N ASN A 456 -1.96 17.24 -26.21
CA ASN A 456 -1.28 17.49 -24.95
C ASN A 456 0.14 16.89 -25.02
N ILE A 457 1.15 17.67 -24.61
CA ILE A 457 2.56 17.30 -24.73
C ILE A 457 3.20 17.33 -23.36
N PHE A 458 3.98 16.30 -23.06
CA PHE A 458 4.76 16.12 -21.85
C PHE A 458 6.23 15.95 -22.27
N LEU A 459 7.08 16.88 -21.85
CA LEU A 459 8.51 16.89 -22.17
C LEU A 459 9.31 16.59 -20.91
N TYR A 460 10.25 15.65 -21.02
CA TYR A 460 11.16 15.25 -19.95
C TYR A 460 12.61 15.24 -20.47
N ASP A 461 13.57 15.34 -19.55
CA ASP A 461 15.01 15.26 -19.83
C ASP A 461 15.50 16.27 -20.91
N SER A 462 16.33 15.79 -21.86
CA SER A 462 16.90 16.57 -22.96
C SER A 462 16.02 16.55 -24.22
N ALA A 463 14.72 16.26 -24.08
CA ALA A 463 13.77 16.21 -25.18
C ALA A 463 13.67 17.56 -25.92
N LYS A 464 13.43 17.50 -27.23
CA LYS A 464 13.24 18.69 -28.07
C LYS A 464 11.85 18.75 -28.67
N LEU A 465 11.29 19.95 -28.74
CA LEU A 465 9.99 20.23 -29.35
C LEU A 465 10.11 21.39 -30.36
N GLU A 466 9.62 21.18 -31.57
CA GLU A 466 9.42 22.20 -32.60
C GLU A 466 7.94 22.32 -32.95
N LEU A 467 7.43 23.56 -33.05
CA LEU A 467 6.01 23.85 -33.27
C LEU A 467 5.84 24.80 -34.43
N ASN A 468 5.12 24.34 -35.46
CA ASN A 468 4.77 25.13 -36.63
C ASN A 468 3.23 25.19 -36.74
N GLU A 469 2.66 26.39 -36.70
CA GLU A 469 1.22 26.64 -36.93
C GLU A 469 0.24 25.76 -36.09
N SER A 470 0.62 25.38 -34.87
CA SER A 470 -0.14 24.46 -34.01
C SER A 470 -0.60 25.14 -32.71
N ASN A 471 -1.86 24.90 -32.29
CA ASN A 471 -2.39 25.40 -31.01
C ASN A 471 -2.21 24.35 -29.91
N ILE A 472 -1.41 24.65 -28.88
CA ILE A 472 -1.24 23.84 -27.67
C ILE A 472 -2.11 24.40 -26.54
N THR A 473 -2.90 23.55 -25.88
CA THR A 473 -3.38 23.81 -24.52
C THR A 473 -2.36 23.26 -23.54
N SER A 474 -1.43 24.09 -23.05
CA SER A 474 -0.36 23.62 -22.17
C SER A 474 -0.92 23.25 -20.79
N SER A 475 -0.50 22.10 -20.25
CA SER A 475 -0.51 21.82 -18.83
C SER A 475 0.93 21.57 -18.39
N THR A 476 1.50 22.56 -17.68
CA THR A 476 2.71 22.47 -16.82
C THR A 476 3.96 21.82 -17.42
N THR A 477 4.89 22.66 -17.88
CA THR A 477 6.33 22.38 -17.87
C THR A 477 6.80 22.18 -16.42
N TYR A 478 7.33 21.01 -16.10
CA TYR A 478 8.13 20.81 -14.89
C TYR A 478 9.59 20.91 -15.31
N THR A 479 10.27 21.98 -14.87
CA THR A 479 11.73 22.13 -14.96
C THR A 479 12.42 21.40 -13.84
#